data_AF-A0AAN8V333-F1
#
_entry.id   AF-A0AAN8V333-F1
#
_cell.length_a   1.000
_cell.length_b   1.000
_cell.length_c   1.000
_cell.angle_alpha   90.00
_cell.angle_beta   90.00
_cell.angle_gamma   90.00
#
_symmetry.space_group_name_H-M   'P 1'
#
loop_
_entity.id
_entity.type
_entity.pdbx_description
1 polymer ?
#
loop_
_entity_poly.entity_id
_entity_poly.type
_entity_poly.pdbx_seq_one_letter_code
_entity_poly.pdbx_strand_id
1 'polypeptide(L)'
;MNVKYDLLQVVERNQAKLDAAEAYEPMLAGNRQPSMIPAYFHDVRCGQWYDVSVSSDGIMLEKRSDLLRHAEVHVCEFDIETFKLPLKFPDSEYDMGMMISYMVDGQGYLIIIRECAEEDIEDLECTPKPEFEGYFKVQNMRNEEELLRHWFAYMQEVKPGMYVTYNGNFFDWPFVESRAAHQGITMRDVPSPHLLLYFVIQAS
;
A
#
# COMPACT_ATOMS: atom_id res chain seq x y z
N MET A 1 20.46 -6.05 -62.33
CA MET A 1 19.26 -6.46 -61.59
C MET A 1 19.60 -6.39 -60.11
N ASN A 2 19.11 -5.36 -59.41
CA ASN A 2 19.44 -5.14 -58.00
C ASN A 2 18.35 -5.79 -57.15
N VAL A 3 18.48 -7.11 -56.96
CA VAL A 3 17.52 -8.01 -56.30
C VAL A 3 17.00 -7.47 -54.96
N LYS A 4 17.81 -6.67 -54.27
CA LYS A 4 17.44 -6.03 -53.00
C LYS A 4 16.33 -4.99 -53.16
N TYR A 5 16.33 -4.21 -54.23
CA TYR A 5 15.28 -3.21 -54.51
C TYR A 5 14.02 -3.85 -55.08
N ASP A 6 14.16 -4.90 -55.90
CA ASP A 6 13.01 -5.59 -56.50
C ASP A 6 12.17 -6.35 -55.45
N LEU A 7 12.81 -6.82 -54.37
CA LEU A 7 12.13 -7.55 -53.28
C LEU A 7 11.63 -6.66 -52.14
N LEU A 8 12.10 -5.41 -52.04
CA LEU A 8 11.73 -4.50 -50.94
C LEU A 8 10.22 -4.26 -50.87
N GLN A 9 9.57 -4.02 -52.00
CA GLN A 9 8.11 -3.80 -52.04
C GLN A 9 7.32 -5.07 -51.66
N VAL A 10 7.86 -6.25 -51.94
CA VAL A 10 7.24 -7.53 -51.57
C VAL A 10 7.37 -7.76 -50.07
N VAL A 11 8.54 -7.45 -49.49
CA VAL A 11 8.80 -7.54 -48.06
C VAL A 11 7.92 -6.55 -47.30
N GLU A 12 7.84 -5.29 -47.71
CA GLU A 12 6.98 -4.27 -47.09
C GLU A 12 5.50 -4.65 -47.15
N ARG A 13 5.04 -5.16 -48.30
CA ARG A 13 3.65 -5.63 -48.44
C ARG A 13 3.35 -6.85 -47.57
N ASN A 14 4.32 -7.75 -47.41
CA ASN A 14 4.16 -8.91 -46.54
C ASN A 14 4.19 -8.51 -45.06
N GLN A 15 5.04 -7.56 -44.68
CA GLN A 15 5.07 -6.99 -43.33
C GLN A 15 3.75 -6.31 -43.00
N ALA A 16 3.23 -5.46 -43.89
CA ALA A 16 1.94 -4.80 -43.69
C ALA A 16 0.76 -5.79 -43.58
N LYS A 17 0.83 -6.94 -44.27
CA LYS A 17 -0.17 -8.01 -44.12
C LYS A 17 -0.04 -8.76 -42.81
N LEU A 18 1.20 -8.96 -42.33
CA LEU A 18 1.49 -9.58 -41.04
C LEU A 18 1.02 -8.67 -39.90
N ASP A 19 1.36 -7.40 -39.96
CA ASP A 19 0.94 -6.38 -39.00
C ASP A 19 -0.59 -6.23 -38.99
N ALA A 20 -1.24 -6.30 -40.16
CA ALA A 20 -2.70 -6.29 -40.23
C ALA A 20 -3.30 -7.56 -39.61
N ALA A 21 -2.73 -8.74 -39.85
CA ALA A 21 -3.20 -9.99 -39.26
C ALA A 21 -3.02 -10.00 -37.73
N GLU A 22 -1.88 -9.53 -37.24
CA GLU A 22 -1.60 -9.36 -35.81
C GLU A 22 -2.49 -8.29 -35.17
N ALA A 23 -2.88 -7.24 -35.91
CA ALA A 23 -3.81 -6.23 -35.41
C ALA A 23 -5.25 -6.74 -35.23
N TYR A 24 -5.67 -7.78 -35.98
CA TYR A 24 -6.99 -8.40 -35.86
C TYR A 24 -7.09 -9.43 -34.72
N GLU A 25 -5.98 -10.09 -34.35
CA GLU A 25 -5.90 -11.04 -33.22
C GLU A 25 -6.47 -10.48 -31.89
N PRO A 26 -6.05 -9.30 -31.40
CA PRO A 26 -6.57 -8.74 -30.15
C PRO A 26 -8.01 -8.23 -30.26
N MET A 27 -8.53 -8.01 -31.48
CA MET A 27 -9.94 -7.66 -31.69
C MET A 27 -10.87 -8.87 -31.56
N LEU A 28 -10.39 -10.07 -31.91
CA LEU A 28 -11.12 -11.34 -31.80
C LEU A 28 -10.99 -11.95 -30.40
N ALA A 29 -9.81 -11.84 -29.79
CA ALA A 29 -9.54 -12.23 -28.41
C ALA A 29 -9.91 -11.09 -27.46
N GLY A 30 -11.20 -10.81 -27.32
CA GLY A 30 -11.69 -9.69 -26.50
C GLY A 30 -10.94 -9.55 -25.18
N ASN A 31 -10.27 -8.41 -24.99
CA ASN A 31 -9.48 -7.92 -23.86
C ASN A 31 -9.38 -8.84 -22.62
N ARG A 32 -8.82 -10.04 -22.77
CA ARG A 32 -8.41 -10.87 -21.62
C ARG A 32 -6.92 -10.65 -21.46
N GLN A 33 -6.56 -9.76 -20.55
CA GLN A 33 -5.21 -9.74 -20.04
C GLN A 33 -4.87 -11.17 -19.58
N PRO A 34 -3.73 -11.75 -19.98
CA PRO A 34 -3.34 -13.06 -19.51
C PRO A 34 -3.25 -13.01 -17.99
N SER A 35 -4.05 -13.82 -17.30
CA SER A 35 -3.95 -13.93 -15.85
C SER A 35 -2.55 -14.45 -15.53
N MET A 36 -1.75 -13.64 -14.81
CA MET A 36 -0.41 -14.02 -14.33
C MET A 36 -0.41 -15.23 -13.38
N ILE A 37 -1.57 -15.82 -13.10
CA ILE A 37 -1.75 -16.87 -12.12
C ILE A 37 -1.86 -18.22 -12.83
N PRO A 38 -1.01 -19.22 -12.51
CA PRO A 38 -1.07 -20.56 -13.10
C PRO A 38 -2.46 -21.19 -12.95
N ALA A 39 -2.85 -22.04 -13.90
CA ALA A 39 -4.22 -22.53 -14.00
C ALA A 39 -4.75 -23.27 -12.75
N TYR A 40 -3.85 -23.84 -11.94
CA TYR A 40 -4.19 -24.47 -10.65
C TYR A 40 -4.74 -23.51 -9.58
N PHE A 41 -4.48 -22.20 -9.71
CA PHE A 41 -4.94 -21.19 -8.77
C PHE A 41 -6.25 -20.51 -9.21
N HIS A 42 -6.86 -20.93 -10.33
CA HIS A 42 -8.09 -20.31 -10.84
C HIS A 42 -9.27 -20.38 -9.86
N ASP A 43 -9.23 -21.25 -8.84
CA ASP A 43 -10.25 -21.34 -7.78
C ASP A 43 -9.75 -20.90 -6.39
N VAL A 44 -8.57 -20.26 -6.33
CA VAL A 44 -8.07 -19.65 -5.09
C VAL A 44 -8.63 -18.25 -4.97
N ARG A 45 -9.13 -17.89 -3.78
CA ARG A 45 -9.75 -16.60 -3.47
C ARG A 45 -9.24 -16.08 -2.13
N CYS A 46 -8.95 -14.78 -2.06
CA CYS A 46 -8.62 -14.12 -0.79
C CYS A 46 -9.78 -14.26 0.21
N GLY A 47 -9.46 -14.29 1.50
CA GLY A 47 -10.45 -14.40 2.58
C GLY A 47 -11.06 -15.79 2.79
N GLN A 48 -10.56 -16.81 2.11
CA GLN A 48 -10.93 -18.22 2.31
C GLN A 48 -9.79 -18.97 3.00
N TRP A 49 -10.14 -20.05 3.71
CA TRP A 49 -9.18 -20.93 4.37
C TRP A 49 -8.70 -22.03 3.42
N TYR A 50 -7.40 -22.31 3.45
CA TYR A 50 -6.77 -23.37 2.68
C TYR A 50 -5.73 -24.10 3.52
N ASP A 51 -5.71 -25.43 3.44
CA ASP A 51 -4.56 -26.21 3.89
C ASP A 51 -3.52 -26.26 2.77
N VAL A 52 -2.27 -25.92 3.11
CA VAL A 52 -1.16 -25.84 2.15
C VAL A 52 -0.23 -27.02 2.39
N SER A 53 0.00 -27.83 1.35
CA SER A 53 0.97 -28.91 1.37
C SER A 53 2.01 -28.74 0.25
N VAL A 54 3.26 -29.06 0.57
CA VAL A 54 4.40 -28.89 -0.35
C VAL A 54 5.02 -30.26 -0.61
N SER A 55 5.18 -30.60 -1.88
CA SER A 55 5.77 -31.87 -2.35
C SER A 55 6.79 -31.62 -3.46
N SER A 56 7.52 -32.66 -3.87
CA SER A 56 8.42 -32.61 -5.04
C SER A 56 7.70 -32.22 -6.33
N ASP A 57 6.40 -32.49 -6.39
CA ASP A 57 5.57 -32.34 -7.59
C ASP A 57 4.84 -30.99 -7.61
N GLY A 58 4.97 -30.19 -6.55
CA GLY A 58 4.43 -28.84 -6.45
C GLY A 58 3.73 -28.53 -5.12
N ILE A 59 3.00 -27.40 -5.11
CA ILE A 59 2.18 -26.91 -3.99
C ILE A 59 0.73 -27.33 -4.22
N MET A 60 0.11 -27.94 -3.22
CA MET A 60 -1.31 -28.27 -3.20
C MET A 60 -2.04 -27.39 -2.19
N LEU A 61 -3.20 -26.85 -2.60
CA LEU A 61 -4.08 -26.04 -1.78
C LEU A 61 -5.44 -26.73 -1.67
N GLU A 62 -5.84 -27.10 -0.45
CA GLU A 62 -7.14 -27.71 -0.19
C GLU A 62 -8.04 -26.73 0.55
N LYS A 63 -9.17 -26.35 -0.06
CA LYS A 63 -10.09 -25.37 0.51
C LYS A 63 -10.80 -25.93 1.75
N ARG A 64 -10.77 -25.18 2.85
CA ARG A 64 -11.40 -25.52 4.13
C ARG A 64 -12.75 -24.83 4.29
N SER A 65 -13.81 -25.45 3.75
CA SER A 65 -15.19 -24.94 3.81
C SER A 65 -15.84 -25.05 5.18
N ASP A 66 -15.24 -25.80 6.10
CA ASP A 66 -15.66 -25.93 7.50
C ASP A 66 -15.35 -24.67 8.32
N LEU A 67 -14.38 -23.85 7.88
CA LEU A 67 -14.01 -22.60 8.54
C LEU A 67 -14.76 -21.43 7.93
N LEU A 68 -15.89 -21.07 8.55
CA LEU A 68 -16.78 -20.00 8.05
C LEU A 68 -16.37 -18.59 8.48
N ARG A 69 -15.75 -18.45 9.66
CA ARG A 69 -15.32 -17.14 10.18
C ARG A 69 -14.01 -16.74 9.51
N HIS A 70 -13.91 -15.48 9.10
CA HIS A 70 -12.66 -14.92 8.59
C HIS A 70 -11.61 -14.85 9.71
N ALA A 71 -10.34 -14.90 9.32
CA ALA A 71 -9.24 -14.60 10.23
C ALA A 71 -9.38 -13.16 10.74
N GLU A 72 -9.11 -12.98 12.03
CA GLU A 72 -8.88 -11.65 12.58
C GLU A 72 -7.50 -11.18 12.12
N VAL A 73 -7.44 -9.96 11.58
CA VAL A 73 -6.20 -9.34 11.13
C VAL A 73 -5.91 -8.15 12.02
N HIS A 74 -4.64 -7.92 12.34
CA HIS A 74 -4.21 -6.69 12.99
C HIS A 74 -4.40 -5.53 12.02
N VAL A 75 -5.16 -4.53 12.42
CA VAL A 75 -5.49 -3.36 11.59
C VAL A 75 -4.81 -2.13 12.16
N CYS A 76 -4.09 -1.41 11.30
CA CYS A 76 -3.57 -0.08 11.60
C CYS A 76 -4.30 0.95 10.75
N GLU A 77 -5.09 1.80 11.38
CA GLU A 77 -5.62 3.02 10.78
C GLU A 77 -4.66 4.15 11.10
N PHE A 78 -4.24 4.94 10.11
CA PHE A 78 -3.42 6.12 10.39
C PHE A 78 -3.73 7.29 9.46
N ASP A 79 -3.40 8.47 9.96
CA ASP A 79 -3.57 9.75 9.26
C ASP A 79 -2.44 10.69 9.72
N ILE A 80 -1.92 11.49 8.79
CA ILE A 80 -0.84 12.44 9.09
C ILE A 80 -1.33 13.88 8.97
N GLU A 81 -0.81 14.72 9.84
CA GLU A 81 -0.99 16.16 9.77
C GLU A 81 0.37 16.81 9.58
N THR A 82 0.49 17.70 8.60
CA THR A 82 1.77 18.30 8.23
C THR A 82 1.67 19.81 8.29
N PHE A 83 2.80 20.49 8.48
CA PHE A 83 2.84 21.90 8.18
C PHE A 83 2.62 22.14 6.68
N LYS A 84 2.17 23.36 6.39
CA LYS A 84 2.06 23.88 5.04
C LYS A 84 2.12 25.39 5.08
N LEU A 85 2.64 25.97 4.01
CA LEU A 85 2.59 27.42 3.82
C LEU A 85 1.13 27.91 3.69
N PRO A 86 0.83 29.14 4.14
CA PRO A 86 -0.48 29.75 3.95
C PRO A 86 -0.90 29.72 2.47
N LEU A 87 -2.14 29.28 2.21
CA LEU A 87 -2.74 29.19 0.87
C LEU A 87 -2.01 28.26 -0.12
N LYS A 88 -1.18 27.33 0.37
CA LYS A 88 -0.56 26.28 -0.45
C LYS A 88 -0.98 24.88 0.02
N PHE A 89 -0.77 23.90 -0.86
CA PHE A 89 -0.75 22.50 -0.49
C PHE A 89 0.57 22.15 0.21
N PRO A 90 0.60 21.13 1.08
CA PRO A 90 1.84 20.64 1.66
C PRO A 90 2.80 20.10 0.60
N ASP A 91 4.09 20.28 0.83
CA ASP A 91 5.17 19.85 -0.06
C ASP A 91 6.25 19.13 0.75
N SER A 92 6.39 17.82 0.51
CA SER A 92 7.29 16.97 1.28
C SER A 92 8.77 17.37 1.18
N GLU A 93 9.18 18.12 0.15
CA GLU A 93 10.58 18.53 -0.01
C GLU A 93 11.03 19.54 1.04
N TYR A 94 10.11 20.37 1.57
CA TYR A 94 10.47 21.45 2.50
C TYR A 94 9.51 21.65 3.67
N ASP A 95 8.25 21.22 3.59
CA ASP A 95 7.35 21.29 4.73
C ASP A 95 7.77 20.20 5.74
N MET A 96 8.45 20.66 6.79
CA MET A 96 8.88 19.84 7.91
C MET A 96 7.81 19.84 8.98
N GLY A 97 7.77 18.77 9.76
CA GLY A 97 6.90 18.67 10.92
C GLY A 97 5.62 17.93 10.56
N MET A 98 5.53 16.72 11.10
CA MET A 98 4.37 15.87 10.98
C MET A 98 3.89 15.47 12.37
N MET A 99 2.59 15.28 12.48
CA MET A 99 1.98 14.45 13.51
C MET A 99 1.49 13.19 12.82
N ILE A 100 1.60 12.05 13.51
CA ILE A 100 0.99 10.81 13.04
C ILE A 100 0.01 10.37 14.10
N SER A 101 -1.27 10.39 13.74
CA SER A 101 -2.31 9.74 14.53
C SER A 101 -2.54 8.35 13.97
N TYR A 102 -2.64 7.34 14.84
CA TYR A 102 -2.90 5.98 14.41
C TYR A 102 -3.65 5.17 15.46
N MET A 103 -4.48 4.24 15.01
CA MET A 103 -5.13 3.24 15.86
C MET A 103 -4.67 1.85 15.45
N VAL A 104 -4.22 1.05 16.42
CA VAL A 104 -3.96 -0.37 16.22
C VAL A 104 -4.96 -1.15 17.04
N ASP A 105 -5.80 -1.92 16.36
CA ASP A 105 -6.87 -2.75 16.96
C ASP A 105 -7.73 -2.01 18.01
N GLY A 106 -8.04 -0.74 17.75
CA GLY A 106 -8.87 0.12 18.59
C GLY A 106 -8.13 0.93 19.66
N GLN A 107 -6.83 0.68 19.90
CA GLN A 107 -6.02 1.54 20.76
C GLN A 107 -5.43 2.70 19.95
N GLY A 108 -5.76 3.94 20.32
CA GLY A 108 -5.24 5.15 19.71
C GLY A 108 -3.85 5.55 20.22
N TYR A 109 -3.08 6.15 19.32
CA TYR A 109 -1.77 6.72 19.55
C TYR A 109 -1.63 8.01 18.75
N LEU A 110 -0.93 8.98 19.32
CA LEU A 110 -0.57 10.22 18.65
C LEU A 110 0.91 10.46 18.86
N ILE A 111 1.68 10.50 17.77
CA ILE A 111 3.06 10.98 17.82
C ILE A 111 3.08 12.42 17.32
N ILE A 112 3.64 13.31 18.12
CA ILE A 112 3.76 14.73 17.81
C ILE A 112 5.20 15.19 17.99
N ILE A 113 5.69 16.02 17.07
CA ILE A 113 6.98 16.70 17.23
C ILE A 113 6.76 17.92 18.12
N ARG A 114 7.61 18.13 19.13
CA ARG A 114 7.50 19.26 20.06
C ARG A 114 7.58 20.63 19.39
N GLU A 115 8.09 20.73 18.18
CA GLU A 115 8.05 21.98 17.40
C GLU A 115 6.61 22.36 16.97
N CYS A 116 5.68 21.40 16.94
CA CYS A 116 4.26 21.62 16.61
C CYS A 116 3.43 22.14 17.79
N ALA A 117 3.94 22.08 19.02
CA ALA A 117 3.20 22.44 20.23
C ALA A 117 4.08 23.28 21.18
N GLU A 118 3.47 24.24 21.88
CA GLU A 118 4.21 25.06 22.85
C GLU A 118 4.64 24.25 24.09
N GLU A 119 3.87 23.21 24.43
CA GLU A 119 4.07 22.34 25.58
C GLU A 119 3.78 20.87 25.22
N ASP A 120 4.20 19.94 26.07
CA ASP A 120 3.95 18.52 25.87
C ASP A 120 2.45 18.23 26.00
N ILE A 121 1.94 17.43 25.07
CA ILE A 121 0.53 17.02 25.06
C ILE A 121 0.38 15.76 25.92
N GLU A 122 -0.59 15.79 26.85
CA GLU A 122 -0.97 14.65 27.68
C GLU A 122 -1.86 13.66 26.90
N ASP A 123 -1.97 12.42 27.41
CA ASP A 123 -2.91 11.44 26.89
C ASP A 123 -4.33 12.02 26.81
N LEU A 124 -5.02 11.77 25.70
CA LEU A 124 -6.30 12.41 25.40
C LEU A 124 -7.38 11.39 25.01
N GLU A 125 -8.63 11.80 25.17
CA GLU A 125 -9.80 11.02 24.75
C GLU A 125 -10.59 11.78 23.69
N CYS A 126 -10.83 11.12 22.56
CA CYS A 126 -11.68 11.58 21.47
C CYS A 126 -12.71 10.49 21.15
N THR A 127 -13.75 10.41 21.97
CA THR A 127 -14.86 9.45 21.83
C THR A 127 -16.09 10.17 21.25
N PRO A 128 -16.24 10.29 19.91
CA PRO A 128 -17.36 11.03 19.31
C PRO A 128 -18.72 10.35 19.54
N LYS A 129 -18.73 9.01 19.70
CA LYS A 129 -19.90 8.22 20.10
C LYS A 129 -19.44 7.08 21.02
N PRO A 130 -20.32 6.53 21.89
CA PRO A 130 -19.98 5.40 22.75
C PRO A 130 -19.48 4.16 21.99
N GLU A 131 -19.96 3.96 20.75
CA GLU A 131 -19.56 2.86 19.87
C GLU A 131 -18.15 3.07 19.26
N PHE A 132 -17.60 4.29 19.36
CA PHE A 132 -16.35 4.73 18.75
C PHE A 132 -15.45 5.31 19.82
N GLU A 133 -14.98 4.45 20.73
CA GLU A 133 -14.01 4.82 21.76
C GLU A 133 -12.68 5.21 21.13
N GLY A 134 -12.10 6.33 21.60
CA GLY A 134 -10.86 6.87 21.04
C GLY A 134 -9.93 7.36 22.14
N TYR A 135 -9.30 6.43 22.87
CA TYR A 135 -8.28 6.76 23.84
C TYR A 135 -6.91 6.80 23.17
N PHE A 136 -6.23 7.95 23.25
CA PHE A 136 -4.96 8.19 22.60
C PHE A 136 -3.83 8.33 23.61
N LYS A 137 -2.83 7.45 23.46
CA LYS A 137 -1.54 7.61 24.13
C LYS A 137 -0.67 8.56 23.33
N VAL A 138 -0.23 9.65 23.95
CA VAL A 138 0.49 10.71 23.27
C VAL A 138 2.00 10.58 23.49
N GLN A 139 2.76 10.72 22.41
CA GLN A 139 4.20 10.54 22.38
C GLN A 139 4.85 11.81 21.81
N ASN A 140 5.43 12.60 22.71
CA ASN A 140 6.06 13.88 22.40
C ASN A 140 7.53 13.67 21.97
N MET A 141 7.80 13.80 20.68
CA MET A 141 9.11 13.55 20.05
C MET A 141 9.89 14.85 19.83
N ARG A 142 11.21 14.78 19.93
CA ARG A 142 12.06 15.98 19.81
C ARG A 142 12.17 16.48 18.39
N ASN A 143 12.13 15.59 17.40
CA ASN A 143 12.29 15.91 15.99
C ASN A 143 11.61 14.86 15.10
N GLU A 144 11.61 15.14 13.80
CA GLU A 144 11.01 14.28 12.77
C GLU A 144 11.70 12.91 12.65
N GLU A 145 13.01 12.84 12.79
CA GLU A 145 13.75 11.57 12.72
C GLU A 145 13.30 10.62 13.83
N GLU A 146 13.21 11.10 15.08
CA GLU A 146 12.76 10.33 16.23
C GLU A 146 11.32 9.83 16.04
N LEU A 147 10.43 10.70 15.55
CA LEU A 147 9.05 10.35 15.22
C LEU A 147 8.98 9.20 14.19
N LEU A 148 9.67 9.34 13.06
CA LEU A 148 9.63 8.34 11.99
C LEU A 148 10.22 7.01 12.45
N ARG A 149 11.37 7.05 13.15
CA ARG A 149 12.00 5.83 13.69
C ARG A 149 11.09 5.12 14.69
N HIS A 150 10.46 5.88 15.58
CA HIS A 150 9.54 5.33 16.57
C HIS A 150 8.32 4.71 15.91
N TRP A 151 7.71 5.41 14.95
CA TRP A 151 6.55 4.89 14.22
C TRP A 151 6.88 3.60 13.46
N PHE A 152 7.98 3.58 12.68
CA PHE A 152 8.39 2.37 11.98
C PHE A 152 8.74 1.22 12.92
N ALA A 153 9.44 1.49 14.04
CA ALA A 153 9.75 0.47 15.03
C ALA A 153 8.48 -0.14 15.64
N TYR A 154 7.49 0.70 15.96
CA TYR A 154 6.22 0.22 16.49
C TYR A 154 5.44 -0.61 15.46
N MET A 155 5.41 -0.18 14.19
CA MET A 155 4.79 -0.95 13.10
C MET A 155 5.45 -2.32 12.90
N GLN A 156 6.77 -2.42 13.09
CA GLN A 156 7.50 -3.70 13.05
C GLN A 156 7.20 -4.59 14.25
N GLU A 157 6.88 -4.02 15.40
CA GLU A 157 6.51 -4.75 16.61
C GLU A 157 5.10 -5.35 16.45
N VAL A 158 4.11 -4.52 16.08
CA VAL A 158 2.70 -4.92 16.03
C VAL A 158 2.31 -5.64 14.74
N LYS A 159 3.09 -5.48 13.67
CA LYS A 159 2.93 -6.17 12.37
C LYS A 159 1.48 -6.17 11.85
N PRO A 160 0.90 -4.99 11.57
CA PRO A 160 -0.44 -4.92 10.99
C PRO A 160 -0.51 -5.71 9.69
N GLY A 161 -1.55 -6.52 9.53
CA GLY A 161 -1.86 -7.18 8.26
C GLY A 161 -2.61 -6.26 7.29
N MET A 162 -3.17 -5.17 7.79
CA MET A 162 -3.91 -4.18 7.02
C MET A 162 -3.56 -2.78 7.47
N TYR A 163 -3.29 -1.90 6.51
CA TYR A 163 -3.19 -0.46 6.73
C TYR A 163 -4.37 0.24 6.07
N VAL A 164 -4.98 1.14 6.81
CA VAL A 164 -6.14 1.91 6.38
C VAL A 164 -5.82 3.39 6.51
N THR A 165 -6.06 4.13 5.44
CA THR A 165 -5.88 5.58 5.37
C THR A 165 -6.97 6.19 4.52
N TYR A 166 -7.13 7.51 4.63
CA TYR A 166 -8.01 8.27 3.76
C TYR A 166 -7.17 9.07 2.76
N ASN A 167 -7.31 8.75 1.47
CA ASN A 167 -6.49 9.35 0.40
C ASN A 167 -4.95 9.12 0.52
N GLY A 168 -4.50 8.19 1.37
CA GLY A 168 -3.07 8.06 1.65
C GLY A 168 -2.17 7.61 0.51
N ASN A 169 -2.72 7.00 -0.56
CA ASN A 169 -1.93 6.72 -1.76
C ASN A 169 -1.43 7.99 -2.46
N PHE A 170 -2.16 9.10 -2.33
CA PHE A 170 -1.83 10.37 -2.99
C PHE A 170 -1.19 11.38 -2.04
N PHE A 171 -1.32 11.18 -0.74
CA PHE A 171 -0.80 12.10 0.26
C PHE A 171 0.03 11.40 1.33
N ASP A 172 -0.59 10.68 2.26
CA ASP A 172 0.09 10.16 3.47
C ASP A 172 1.35 9.33 3.16
N TRP A 173 1.22 8.31 2.31
CA TRP A 173 2.33 7.41 1.99
C TRP A 173 3.45 8.12 1.22
N PRO A 174 3.18 8.81 0.09
CA PRO A 174 4.23 9.58 -0.59
C PRO A 174 4.92 10.61 0.32
N PHE A 175 4.17 11.27 1.19
CA PHE A 175 4.72 12.27 2.10
C PHE A 175 5.65 11.62 3.13
N VAL A 176 5.18 10.58 3.83
CA VAL A 176 5.99 9.83 4.81
C VAL A 176 7.23 9.22 4.15
N GLU A 177 7.11 8.66 2.95
CA GLU A 177 8.25 8.09 2.21
C GLU A 177 9.31 9.15 1.89
N SER A 178 8.90 10.30 1.39
CA SER A 178 9.80 11.41 1.08
C SER A 178 10.49 11.97 2.33
N ARG A 179 9.74 12.21 3.41
CA ARG A 179 10.30 12.67 4.69
C ARG A 179 11.24 11.65 5.32
N ALA A 180 10.92 10.36 5.25
CA ALA A 180 11.81 9.29 5.67
C ALA A 180 13.13 9.29 4.88
N ALA A 181 13.06 9.48 3.56
CA ALA A 181 14.26 9.57 2.73
C ALA A 181 15.16 10.77 3.11
N HIS A 182 14.59 11.93 3.45
CA HIS A 182 15.36 13.08 3.95
C HIS A 182 16.13 12.77 5.25
N GLN A 183 15.59 11.89 6.09
CA GLN A 183 16.23 11.42 7.33
C GLN A 183 17.13 10.18 7.11
N GLY A 184 17.35 9.76 5.86
CA GLY A 184 18.14 8.58 5.51
C GLY A 184 17.49 7.24 5.90
N ILE A 185 16.16 7.21 6.06
CA ILE A 185 15.38 6.02 6.36
C ILE A 185 14.77 5.48 5.06
N THR A 186 15.03 4.20 4.75
CA THR A 186 14.43 3.54 3.58
C THR A 186 13.25 2.68 4.01
N MET A 187 12.05 2.97 3.49
CA MET A 187 10.84 2.19 3.82
C MET A 187 10.90 0.72 3.38
N ARG A 188 11.73 0.37 2.38
CA ARG A 188 11.96 -1.03 1.99
C ARG A 188 12.65 -1.86 3.06
N ASP A 189 13.45 -1.21 3.92
CA ASP A 189 14.17 -1.89 4.99
C ASP A 189 13.29 -2.12 6.22
N VAL A 190 12.05 -1.63 6.20
CA VAL A 190 11.02 -1.94 7.20
C VAL A 190 10.43 -3.29 6.82
N PRO A 191 10.66 -4.37 7.60
CA PRO A 191 10.15 -5.70 7.28
C PRO A 191 8.62 -5.67 7.32
N SER A 192 7.99 -5.71 6.15
CA SER A 192 6.55 -5.92 6.04
C SER A 192 6.25 -7.40 6.25
N PRO A 193 5.22 -7.77 7.05
CA PRO A 193 4.63 -9.10 6.92
C PRO A 193 4.15 -9.30 5.47
N HIS A 194 4.30 -10.52 4.95
CA HIS A 194 4.15 -10.87 3.54
C HIS A 194 2.72 -10.73 2.95
N LEU A 195 1.77 -10.16 3.71
CA LEU A 195 0.45 -9.76 3.23
C LEU A 195 0.21 -8.31 3.67
N LEU A 196 0.44 -7.36 2.77
CA LEU A 196 -0.06 -5.99 2.89
C LEU A 196 -1.35 -5.90 2.06
N LEU A 197 -2.50 -5.84 2.73
CA LEU A 197 -3.74 -5.39 2.10
C LEU A 197 -3.87 -3.88 2.35
N TYR A 198 -3.82 -3.09 1.28
CA TYR A 198 -4.18 -1.68 1.31
C TYR A 198 -5.67 -1.56 1.03
N PHE A 199 -6.44 -1.07 2.01
CA PHE A 199 -7.80 -0.62 1.77
C PHE A 199 -7.82 0.90 1.67
N VAL A 200 -8.20 1.39 0.49
CA VAL A 200 -8.33 2.82 0.21
C VAL A 200 -9.80 3.19 0.31
N ILE A 201 -10.14 4.04 1.28
CA ILE A 201 -11.43 4.73 1.27
C ILE A 201 -11.23 6.01 0.45
N GLN A 202 -11.65 5.99 -0.83
CA GLN A 202 -11.79 7.22 -1.61
C GLN A 202 -13.20 7.76 -1.37
N ALA A 203 -13.34 8.98 -0.86
CA ALA A 203 -14.62 9.68 -1.01
C ALA A 203 -14.80 10.02 -2.48
N SER A 204 -15.90 9.52 -3.05
CA SER A 204 -16.41 9.90 -4.36
C SER A 204 -16.87 11.34 -4.41
#